data_AF-A0A0S7EHL8-F1
#
_entry.id   AF-A0A0S7EHL8-F1
#
_cell.length_a   1.000
_cell.length_b   1.000
_cell.length_c   1.000
_cell.angle_alpha   90.00
_cell.angle_beta   90.00
_cell.angle_gamma   90.00
#
_symmetry.space_group_name_H-M   'P 1'
#
loop_
_entity.id
_entity.type
_entity.pdbx_description
1 polymer ?
#
loop_
_entity_poly.entity_id
_entity_poly.type
_entity_poly.pdbx_seq_one_letter_code
_entity_poly.pdbx_strand_id
1 'polypeptide(L)'
;MTFNLCSVSSLADQTNITAEAGQDTFLPCRSPDHKPVAFVEWSRSDLGSEYVLLYRNKKINTENQHVMFKDRVDLQDRRMKDGNVSLVLRNVTTDDRGAYECRIVPTNSWME
;
A
#
# COMPACT_ATOMS: atom_id res chain seq x y z
N MET A 1 -16.25 -11.08 -13.27
CA MET A 1 -16.50 -9.62 -13.34
C MET A 1 -15.19 -8.95 -12.92
N THR A 2 -14.57 -8.19 -13.83
CA THR A 2 -13.33 -7.44 -13.53
C THR A 2 -13.65 -6.08 -12.93
N PHE A 3 -12.68 -5.52 -12.21
CA PHE A 3 -12.73 -4.15 -11.73
C PHE A 3 -11.32 -3.56 -11.57
N ASN A 4 -11.25 -2.25 -11.42
CA ASN A 4 -9.99 -1.54 -11.34
C ASN A 4 -9.70 -1.06 -9.92
N LEU A 5 -8.47 -1.29 -9.49
CA LEU A 5 -7.82 -0.59 -8.39
C LEU A 5 -6.80 0.38 -8.99
N CYS A 6 -6.47 1.44 -8.27
CA CYS A 6 -5.43 2.37 -8.69
C CYS A 6 -4.41 2.52 -7.57
N SER A 7 -3.12 2.35 -7.86
CA SER A 7 -2.06 2.74 -6.93
C SER A 7 -1.60 4.15 -7.25
N VAL A 8 -1.42 4.96 -6.21
CA VAL A 8 -1.04 6.37 -6.33
C VAL A 8 0.17 6.62 -5.44
N SER A 9 1.34 6.82 -6.03
CA SER A 9 2.57 7.21 -5.29
C SER A 9 2.77 8.73 -5.28
N SER A 10 2.27 9.43 -6.31
CA SER A 10 2.29 10.88 -6.44
C SER A 10 1.23 11.35 -7.45
N LEU A 11 1.04 12.66 -7.59
CA LEU A 11 0.12 13.20 -8.61
C LEU A 11 0.47 12.75 -10.04
N ALA A 12 1.75 12.52 -10.32
CA ALA A 12 2.24 12.10 -11.64
C ALA A 12 2.45 10.59 -11.77
N ASP A 13 2.34 9.82 -10.67
CA ASP A 13 2.58 8.37 -10.65
C ASP A 13 1.32 7.66 -10.15
N GLN A 14 0.51 7.22 -11.12
CA GLN A 14 -0.72 6.48 -10.92
C GLN A 14 -0.72 5.25 -11.82
N THR A 15 -0.95 4.08 -11.24
CA THR A 15 -1.05 2.82 -12.00
C THR A 15 -2.44 2.23 -11.82
N ASN A 16 -3.12 1.91 -12.91
CA ASN A 16 -4.37 1.16 -12.88
C ASN A 16 -4.09 -0.35 -12.92
N ILE A 17 -4.75 -1.09 -12.03
CA ILE A 17 -4.66 -2.55 -11.93
C ILE A 17 -6.04 -3.12 -12.18
N THR A 18 -6.18 -3.91 -13.24
CA THR A 18 -7.38 -4.70 -13.49
C THR A 18 -7.30 -6.00 -12.69
N ALA A 19 -8.31 -6.28 -11.88
CA ALA A 19 -8.40 -7.49 -11.07
C ALA A 19 -9.77 -8.17 -11.23
N GLU A 20 -9.80 -9.47 -10.97
CA GLU A 20 -11.03 -10.26 -10.84
C GLU A 20 -11.30 -10.59 -9.37
N ALA A 21 -12.58 -10.63 -9.02
CA ALA A 21 -12.99 -11.00 -7.66
C ALA A 21 -12.41 -12.37 -7.27
N GLY A 22 -11.85 -12.45 -6.07
CA GLY A 22 -11.19 -13.65 -5.54
C GLY A 22 -9.67 -13.71 -5.76
N GLN A 23 -9.09 -12.83 -6.60
CA GLN A 23 -7.65 -12.84 -6.87
C GLN A 23 -6.83 -12.16 -5.77
N ASP A 24 -5.57 -12.57 -5.64
CA ASP A 24 -4.55 -11.79 -4.95
C ASP A 24 -3.97 -10.76 -5.94
N THR A 25 -3.96 -9.50 -5.55
CA THR A 25 -3.54 -8.37 -6.38
C THR A 25 -2.37 -7.62 -5.74
N PHE A 26 -1.53 -7.02 -6.58
CA PHE A 26 -0.38 -6.23 -6.15
C PHE A 26 -0.55 -4.77 -6.59
N LEU A 27 -0.46 -3.84 -5.64
CA LEU A 27 -0.44 -2.41 -5.92
C LEU A 27 1.00 -1.92 -5.89
N PRO A 28 1.58 -1.53 -7.04
CA PRO A 28 2.98 -1.14 -7.09
C PRO A 28 3.20 0.17 -6.33
N CYS A 29 4.26 0.20 -5.53
CA CYS A 29 4.81 1.42 -4.96
C CYS A 29 6.29 1.23 -4.63
N ARG A 30 7.10 2.23 -4.94
CA ARG A 30 8.54 2.19 -4.72
C ARG A 30 9.06 3.53 -4.24
N SER A 31 10.00 3.47 -3.30
CA SER A 31 10.71 4.66 -2.79
C SER A 31 11.46 5.38 -3.91
N PRO A 32 11.44 6.73 -3.93
CA PRO A 32 12.27 7.52 -4.84
C PRO A 32 13.74 7.10 -4.77
N ASP A 33 14.39 7.02 -5.92
CA ASP A 33 15.78 6.56 -6.09
C ASP A 33 16.10 5.22 -5.41
N HIS A 34 15.10 4.36 -5.20
CA HIS A 34 15.26 3.07 -4.51
C HIS A 34 15.79 3.19 -3.07
N LYS A 35 15.59 4.35 -2.41
CA LYS A 35 16.10 4.60 -1.07
C LYS A 35 15.49 3.65 -0.03
N PRO A 36 16.25 3.23 0.99
CA PRO A 36 15.71 2.47 2.13
C PRO A 36 14.53 3.19 2.78
N VAL A 37 13.53 2.41 3.23
CA VAL A 37 12.27 2.93 3.77
C VAL A 37 12.19 2.65 5.27
N ALA A 38 11.87 3.67 6.07
CA ALA A 38 11.61 3.52 7.51
C ALA A 38 10.13 3.34 7.83
N PHE A 39 9.26 3.92 7.00
CA PHE A 39 7.83 3.94 7.20
C PHE A 39 7.12 3.96 5.85
N VAL A 40 6.05 3.17 5.74
CA VAL A 40 5.10 3.23 4.63
C VAL A 40 3.67 3.16 5.16
N GLU A 41 2.83 4.04 4.64
CA GLU A 41 1.39 4.05 4.85
C GLU A 41 0.69 3.86 3.50
N TRP A 42 -0.19 2.88 3.45
CA TRP A 42 -1.19 2.74 2.40
C TRP A 42 -2.54 3.21 2.96
N SER A 43 -3.19 4.13 2.26
CA SER A 43 -4.47 4.72 2.66
C SER A 43 -5.43 4.81 1.48
N ARG A 44 -6.71 5.05 1.78
CA ARG A 44 -7.72 5.43 0.79
C ARG A 44 -8.49 6.61 1.35
N SER A 45 -8.86 7.56 0.49
CA SER A 45 -9.56 8.79 0.92
C SER A 45 -10.95 8.52 1.48
N ASP A 46 -11.60 7.42 1.09
CA ASP A 46 -12.93 7.04 1.56
C ASP A 46 -12.96 6.34 2.93
N LEU A 47 -11.79 6.02 3.50
CA LEU A 47 -11.66 5.42 4.84
C LEU A 47 -11.38 6.46 5.94
N GLY A 48 -11.35 7.75 5.61
CA GLY A 48 -11.05 8.83 6.54
C GLY A 48 -9.64 8.69 7.14
N SER A 49 -9.55 8.54 8.46
CA SER A 49 -8.26 8.42 9.17
C SER A 49 -7.76 6.99 9.28
N GLU A 50 -8.55 5.97 8.93
CA GLU A 50 -8.13 4.57 9.02
C GLU A 50 -7.23 4.21 7.82
N TYR A 51 -6.16 3.47 8.09
CA TYR A 51 -5.24 3.04 7.03
C TYR A 51 -5.59 1.65 6.50
N VAL A 52 -5.22 1.40 5.25
CA VAL A 52 -5.23 0.07 4.64
C VAL A 52 -4.14 -0.79 5.26
N LEU A 53 -2.90 -0.27 5.24
CA LEU A 53 -1.74 -0.88 5.88
C LEU A 53 -0.79 0.20 6.36
N LEU A 54 -0.32 0.08 7.59
CA LEU A 54 0.76 0.90 8.14
C LEU A 54 1.91 -0.02 8.55
N TYR A 55 3.09 0.15 7.94
CA TYR A 55 4.29 -0.57 8.34
C TYR A 55 5.35 0.41 8.87
N ARG A 56 5.74 0.20 10.12
CA ARG A 56 6.76 0.99 10.83
C ARG A 56 7.44 0.13 11.88
N ASN A 57 8.69 0.44 12.24
CA ASN A 57 9.44 -0.31 13.27
C ASN A 57 9.46 -1.83 13.02
N LYS A 58 9.61 -2.23 11.74
CA LYS A 58 9.67 -3.63 11.29
C LYS A 58 8.39 -4.45 11.57
N LYS A 59 7.24 -3.80 11.75
CA LYS A 59 5.95 -4.46 11.99
C LYS A 59 4.80 -3.72 11.31
N ILE A 60 3.75 -4.48 10.98
CA ILE A 60 2.46 -3.90 10.64
C ILE A 60 1.82 -3.38 11.93
N ASN A 61 1.41 -2.11 11.95
CA ASN A 61 0.58 -1.55 13.02
C ASN A 61 -0.88 -1.86 12.69
N THR A 62 -1.63 -2.35 13.67
CA THR A 62 -3.03 -2.78 13.51
C THR A 62 -4.02 -1.94 14.32
N GLU A 63 -3.54 -0.92 15.05
CA GLU A 63 -4.34 -0.13 16.02
C GLU A 63 -5.46 0.67 15.34
N ASN A 64 -5.21 1.20 14.15
CA ASN A 64 -6.12 2.04 13.37
C ASN A 64 -6.26 1.52 11.92
N GLN A 65 -6.14 0.19 11.77
CA GLN A 65 -6.32 -0.49 10.50
C GLN A 65 -7.81 -0.69 10.22
N HIS A 66 -8.25 -0.26 9.04
CA HIS A 66 -9.64 -0.43 8.65
C HIS A 66 -10.00 -1.92 8.57
N VAL A 67 -11.16 -2.28 9.15
CA VAL A 67 -11.56 -3.69 9.38
C VAL A 67 -11.59 -4.53 8.10
N MET A 68 -11.96 -3.94 6.96
CA MET A 68 -12.03 -4.65 5.67
C MET A 68 -10.66 -5.15 5.14
N PHE A 69 -9.55 -4.65 5.69
CA PHE A 69 -8.20 -5.01 5.24
C PHE A 69 -7.45 -5.93 6.22
N LYS A 70 -7.99 -6.15 7.42
CA LYS A 70 -7.38 -7.06 8.40
C LYS A 70 -7.22 -8.44 7.77
N ASP A 71 -6.03 -9.03 7.97
CA ASP A 71 -5.61 -10.33 7.43
C ASP A 71 -5.61 -10.46 5.89
N ARG A 72 -5.94 -9.38 5.17
CA ARG A 72 -5.98 -9.34 3.70
C ARG A 72 -4.81 -8.59 3.08
N VAL A 73 -4.05 -7.83 3.87
CA VAL A 73 -2.96 -7.00 3.35
C VAL A 73 -1.59 -7.33 3.92
N ASP A 74 -0.57 -7.19 3.09
CA ASP A 74 0.84 -7.28 3.46
C ASP A 74 1.70 -6.43 2.52
N LEU A 75 3.00 -6.32 2.80
CA LEU A 75 3.98 -5.85 1.85
C LEU A 75 4.54 -7.02 1.05
N GLN A 76 4.78 -6.80 -0.26
CA GLN A 76 5.34 -7.83 -1.14
C GLN A 76 6.71 -8.34 -0.66
N ASP A 77 7.54 -7.45 -0.13
CA ASP A 77 8.77 -7.81 0.58
C ASP A 77 8.90 -6.96 1.84
N ARG A 78 8.70 -7.55 3.02
CA ARG A 78 8.85 -6.87 4.32
C ARG A 78 10.28 -6.39 4.61
N ARG A 79 11.28 -6.85 3.84
CA ARG A 79 12.65 -6.32 3.89
C ARG A 79 12.78 -4.99 3.13
N MET A 80 11.78 -4.64 2.32
CA MET A 80 11.71 -3.43 1.50
C MET A 80 12.94 -3.22 0.62
N LYS A 81 13.46 -4.33 0.07
CA LYS A 81 14.66 -4.31 -0.77
C LYS A 81 14.42 -3.39 -1.97
N ASP A 82 15.43 -2.57 -2.30
CA ASP A 82 15.42 -1.62 -3.42
C ASP A 82 14.23 -0.62 -3.35
N GLY A 83 13.79 -0.32 -2.12
CA GLY A 83 12.67 0.57 -1.85
C GLY A 83 11.30 0.01 -2.23
N ASN A 84 11.17 -1.28 -2.55
CA ASN A 84 9.89 -1.87 -2.92
C ASN A 84 8.96 -2.00 -1.70
N VAL A 85 7.85 -1.28 -1.73
CA VAL A 85 6.81 -1.29 -0.70
C VAL A 85 5.42 -1.57 -1.29
N SER A 86 5.39 -2.30 -2.40
CA SER A 86 4.16 -2.70 -3.08
C SER A 86 3.25 -3.47 -2.12
N LEU A 87 1.97 -3.11 -2.13
CA LEU A 87 0.95 -3.75 -1.30
C LEU A 87 0.53 -5.07 -1.93
N VAL A 88 0.43 -6.10 -1.13
CA VAL A 88 -0.33 -7.32 -1.44
C VAL A 88 -1.72 -7.14 -0.87
N LEU A 89 -2.76 -7.29 -1.70
CA LEU A 89 -4.16 -7.32 -1.28
C LEU A 89 -4.78 -8.65 -1.71
N ARG A 90 -5.19 -9.45 -0.74
CA ARG A 90 -5.66 -10.81 -0.94
C ARG A 90 -7.17 -10.89 -1.13
N ASN A 91 -7.59 -11.85 -1.94
CA ASN A 91 -9.00 -12.18 -2.18
C ASN A 91 -9.82 -10.91 -2.49
N VAL A 92 -9.44 -10.17 -3.53
CA VAL A 92 -10.05 -8.87 -3.86
C VAL A 92 -11.54 -9.01 -4.17
N THR A 93 -12.29 -7.96 -3.90
CA THR A 93 -13.73 -7.85 -4.09
C THR A 93 -14.08 -6.52 -4.75
N THR A 94 -15.31 -6.41 -5.20
CA THR A 94 -15.85 -5.17 -5.78
C THR A 94 -15.76 -3.94 -4.89
N ASP A 95 -15.63 -4.13 -3.58
CA ASP A 95 -15.55 -3.07 -2.56
C ASP A 95 -14.11 -2.57 -2.38
N ASP A 96 -13.14 -3.33 -2.90
CA ASP A 96 -11.73 -2.94 -2.94
C ASP A 96 -11.42 -2.00 -4.11
N ARG A 97 -12.40 -1.64 -4.94
CA ARG A 97 -12.25 -0.60 -5.96
C ARG A 97 -11.85 0.73 -5.31
N GLY A 98 -11.03 1.48 -6.02
CA GLY A 98 -10.65 2.84 -5.62
C GLY A 98 -9.16 3.12 -5.79
N ALA A 99 -8.77 4.33 -5.38
CA ALA A 99 -7.40 4.79 -5.37
C ALA A 99 -6.77 4.54 -4.00
N TYR A 100 -5.62 3.86 -4.01
CA TYR A 100 -4.81 3.55 -2.85
C TYR A 100 -3.57 4.44 -2.88
N GLU A 101 -3.45 5.30 -1.90
CA GLU A 101 -2.33 6.23 -1.76
C GLU A 101 -1.19 5.57 -0.99
N CYS A 102 0.00 5.58 -1.57
CA CYS A 102 1.23 5.12 -0.95
C CYS A 102 2.05 6.32 -0.47
N ARG A 103 2.29 6.41 0.84
CA ARG A 103 3.13 7.44 1.46
C ARG A 103 4.37 6.80 2.06
N ILE A 104 5.55 7.24 1.62
CA ILE A 104 6.84 6.69 2.01
C ILE A 104 7.63 7.73 2.79
N VAL A 105 8.26 7.32 3.89
CA VAL A 105 9.29 8.09 4.59
C VAL A 105 10.60 7.29 4.51
N PRO A 106 11.59 7.75 3.71
CA PRO A 106 12.90 7.11 3.62
C PRO A 106 13.66 7.11 4.95
N THR A 107 14.53 6.14 5.20
CA THR A 107 15.28 6.03 6.46
C THR A 107 16.13 7.26 6.79
N ASN A 108 16.63 7.95 5.76
CA ASN A 108 17.52 9.09 5.94
C ASN A 108 16.81 10.44 5.91
N SER A 109 15.47 10.48 5.84
CA SER A 109 14.71 11.74 5.74
C SER A 109 14.72 12.59 7.02
N TRP A 110 15.33 12.09 8.11
CA TRP A 110 15.48 12.80 9.39
C TRP A 110 16.92 13.27 9.65
N MET A 111 17.82 13.10 8.67
CA MET A 111 19.23 13.50 8.74
C MET A 111 19.57 14.68 7.82
N GLU A 112 18.56 15.34 7.25
CA GLU A 112 18.67 16.62 6.52
C GLU A 112 18.11 17.77 7.36
#